data_AF-A0A847AS81-F1
#
_entry.id   AF-A0A847AS81-F1
#
_cell.length_a   1.000
_cell.length_b   1.000
_cell.length_c   1.000
_cell.angle_alpha   90.00
_cell.angle_beta   90.00
_cell.angle_gamma   90.00
#
_symmetry.space_group_name_H-M   'P 1'
#
loop_
_entity.id
_entity.type
_entity.pdbx_description
1 polymer ?
#
loop_
_entity_poly.entity_id
_entity_poly.type
_entity_poly.pdbx_seq_one_letter_code
_entity_poly.pdbx_strand_id
1 'polypeptide(L)'
;MKIVEMPQNVREYFATGPRRIKKVTANEDYTLTNDEIRLYDMNGMLYGVFEVLKDKGKFKEVFIDEFGNIAWDIDKDVDSNIHWNNRIDLCSDSVYLESKPVNAG
;
A
#
# COMPACT_ATOMS: atom_id res chain seq x y z
N MET A 1 3.64 29.94 -16.30
CA MET A 1 3.64 28.79 -15.36
C MET A 1 2.24 28.72 -14.77
N LYS A 2 1.46 27.67 -15.07
CA LYS A 2 0.17 27.48 -14.39
C LYS A 2 0.46 27.01 -12.97
N ILE A 3 -0.02 27.75 -11.97
CA ILE A 3 -0.02 27.26 -10.59
C ILE A 3 -1.06 26.15 -10.57
N VAL A 4 -0.61 24.90 -10.40
CA VAL A 4 -1.51 23.79 -10.14
C VAL A 4 -1.79 23.82 -8.65
N GLU A 5 -3.03 24.13 -8.27
CA GLU A 5 -3.43 24.06 -6.88
C GLU A 5 -3.45 22.60 -6.42
N MET A 6 -2.89 22.34 -5.25
CA MET A 6 -2.94 21.01 -4.64
C MET A 6 -4.40 20.64 -4.35
N PRO A 7 -4.85 19.43 -4.73
CA PRO A 7 -6.19 18.93 -4.44
C PRO A 7 -6.53 19.03 -2.94
N GLN A 8 -7.80 19.30 -2.64
CA GLN A 8 -8.25 19.52 -1.27
C GLN A 8 -7.97 18.31 -0.36
N ASN A 9 -8.26 17.09 -0.80
CA ASN A 9 -8.03 15.86 -0.03
C ASN A 9 -6.54 15.67 0.32
N VAL A 10 -5.65 15.96 -0.62
CA VAL A 10 -4.19 15.89 -0.41
C VAL A 10 -3.75 16.96 0.60
N ARG A 11 -4.32 18.17 0.51
CA ARG A 11 -4.06 19.27 1.46
C ARG A 11 -4.47 18.91 2.88
N GLU A 12 -5.68 18.38 3.05
CA GLU A 12 -6.24 17.97 4.34
C GLU A 12 -5.42 16.84 4.98
N TYR A 13 -5.01 15.87 4.16
CA TYR A 13 -4.14 14.78 4.59
C TYR A 13 -2.84 15.32 5.21
N PHE A 14 -2.07 16.10 4.45
CA PHE A 14 -0.77 16.61 4.90
C PHE A 14 -0.87 17.69 5.99
N ALA A 15 -2.00 18.37 6.14
CA ALA A 15 -2.21 19.32 7.23
C ALA A 15 -2.11 18.67 8.62
N THR A 16 -2.39 17.36 8.72
CA THR A 16 -2.25 16.58 9.96
C THR A 16 -0.91 15.86 10.09
N GLY A 17 -0.01 16.07 9.13
CA GLY A 17 1.25 15.33 9.00
C GLY A 17 1.08 14.00 8.24
N PRO A 18 2.20 13.42 7.73
CA PRO A 18 2.17 12.13 7.05
C PRO A 18 1.70 11.03 8.00
N ARG A 19 0.85 10.13 7.50
CA ARG A 19 0.33 9.02 8.30
C ARG A 19 1.35 7.89 8.31
N ARG A 20 1.38 7.14 9.41
CA ARG A 20 2.17 5.92 9.54
C ARG A 20 1.23 4.76 9.73
N ILE A 21 1.13 3.92 8.70
CA ILE A 21 0.43 2.64 8.81
C ILE A 21 1.25 1.75 9.74
N LYS A 22 0.62 1.17 10.76
CA LYS A 22 1.27 0.30 11.74
C LYS A 22 0.94 -1.17 11.54
N LYS A 23 -0.17 -1.43 10.86
CA LYS A 23 -0.61 -2.78 10.52
C LYS A 23 -1.30 -2.76 9.18
N VAL A 24 -1.06 -3.78 8.39
CA VAL A 24 -1.77 -4.08 7.15
C VAL A 24 -2.23 -5.53 7.19
N THR A 25 -3.44 -5.77 6.72
CA THR A 25 -4.02 -7.10 6.59
C THR A 25 -4.45 -7.31 5.15
N ALA A 26 -3.97 -8.38 4.51
CA ALA A 26 -4.47 -8.80 3.21
C ALA A 26 -5.80 -9.54 3.35
N ASN A 27 -6.79 -9.14 2.57
CA ASN A 27 -8.10 -9.78 2.51
C ASN A 27 -8.20 -10.75 1.31
N GLU A 28 -9.21 -11.63 1.33
CA GLU A 28 -9.40 -12.66 0.30
C GLU A 28 -9.75 -12.09 -1.08
N ASP A 29 -10.21 -10.86 -1.17
CA ASP A 29 -10.66 -10.20 -2.40
C ASP A 29 -9.60 -9.26 -3.01
N TYR A 30 -8.32 -9.42 -2.66
CA TYR A 30 -7.21 -8.54 -3.07
C TYR A 30 -7.32 -7.10 -2.53
N THR A 31 -8.07 -6.90 -1.47
CA THR A 31 -8.07 -5.64 -0.74
C THR A 31 -7.11 -5.69 0.44
N LEU A 32 -6.61 -4.53 0.86
CA LEU A 32 -5.79 -4.36 2.05
C LEU A 32 -6.52 -3.53 3.09
N THR A 33 -6.54 -3.98 4.33
CA THR A 33 -7.08 -3.21 5.46
C THR A 33 -5.94 -2.71 6.34
N ASN A 34 -5.85 -1.40 6.55
CA ASN A 34 -4.87 -0.80 7.47
C ASN A 34 -5.38 -0.69 8.92
N ASP A 35 -4.53 -0.22 9.84
CA ASP A 35 -4.87 -0.04 11.26
C ASP A 35 -5.90 1.06 11.54
N GLU A 36 -6.15 1.96 10.59
CA GLU A 36 -7.24 2.95 10.66
C GLU A 36 -8.57 2.41 10.09
N ILE A 37 -8.66 1.10 9.84
CA ILE A 37 -9.86 0.43 9.29
C ILE A 37 -10.27 1.06 7.95
N ARG A 38 -9.27 1.30 7.10
CA ARG A 38 -9.47 1.75 5.72
C ARG A 38 -9.11 0.63 4.76
N LEU A 39 -9.92 0.47 3.72
CA LEU A 39 -9.80 -0.58 2.72
C LEU A 39 -9.25 -0.01 1.40
N TYR A 40 -8.16 -0.59 0.93
CA TYR A 40 -7.49 -0.26 -0.32
C TYR A 40 -7.64 -1.41 -1.31
N ASP A 41 -8.17 -1.13 -2.50
CA ASP A 41 -8.47 -2.17 -3.50
C ASP A 41 -7.34 -2.27 -4.53
N MET A 42 -6.68 -3.44 -4.60
CA MET A 42 -5.60 -3.69 -5.54
C MET A 42 -6.02 -4.41 -6.82
N ASN A 43 -7.28 -4.83 -6.98
CA ASN A 43 -7.71 -5.64 -8.14
C ASN A 43 -7.35 -4.98 -9.48
N GLY A 44 -7.55 -3.67 -9.56
CA GLY A 44 -7.24 -2.88 -10.75
C GLY A 44 -5.76 -2.67 -11.02
N MET A 45 -4.85 -3.17 -10.17
CA MET A 45 -3.40 -2.95 -10.26
C MET A 45 -2.59 -4.24 -10.45
N LEU A 46 -3.21 -5.42 -10.44
CA LEU A 46 -2.53 -6.72 -10.53
C LEU A 46 -1.99 -7.02 -11.94
N TYR A 47 -1.09 -6.18 -12.44
CA TYR A 47 -0.40 -6.31 -13.71
C TYR A 47 1.01 -5.71 -13.60
N GLY A 48 1.90 -6.03 -14.54
CA GLY A 48 3.28 -5.53 -14.51
C GLY A 48 4.00 -6.00 -13.23
N VAL A 49 4.59 -5.08 -12.47
CA VAL A 49 5.34 -5.42 -11.25
C VAL A 49 4.48 -6.11 -10.18
N PHE A 50 3.18 -5.79 -10.11
CA PHE A 50 2.25 -6.39 -9.15
C PHE A 50 1.64 -7.71 -9.63
N GLU A 51 1.99 -8.19 -10.82
CA GLU A 51 1.40 -9.42 -11.37
C GLU A 51 1.70 -10.65 -10.51
N VAL A 52 2.85 -10.69 -9.83
CA VAL A 52 3.20 -11.76 -8.88
C VAL A 52 2.19 -11.87 -7.72
N LEU A 53 1.50 -10.77 -7.39
CA LEU A 53 0.50 -10.73 -6.32
C LEU A 53 -0.85 -11.33 -6.75
N LYS A 54 -1.01 -11.77 -8.01
CA LYS A 54 -2.14 -12.65 -8.40
C LYS A 54 -2.07 -14.01 -7.70
N ASP A 55 -0.90 -14.42 -7.22
CA ASP A 55 -0.80 -15.53 -6.29
C ASP A 55 -1.30 -15.08 -4.91
N LYS A 56 -2.39 -15.69 -4.43
CA LYS A 56 -3.00 -15.37 -3.14
C LYS A 56 -2.08 -15.64 -1.95
N GLY A 57 -1.23 -16.66 -2.02
CA GLY A 57 -0.22 -16.94 -1.01
C GLY A 57 0.76 -15.77 -0.93
N LYS A 58 1.31 -15.35 -2.09
CA LYS A 58 2.20 -14.19 -2.17
C LYS A 58 1.52 -12.91 -1.69
N PHE A 59 0.28 -12.63 -2.10
CA PHE A 59 -0.46 -11.45 -1.66
C PHE A 59 -0.59 -11.36 -0.13
N LYS A 60 -0.78 -12.51 0.53
CA LYS A 60 -0.89 -12.60 2.00
C LYS A 60 0.42 -12.43 2.75
N GLU A 61 1.56 -12.49 2.07
CA GLU A 61 2.88 -12.22 2.66
C GLU A 61 3.17 -10.73 2.86
N VAL A 62 2.16 -9.87 2.67
CA VAL A 62 2.25 -8.42 2.85
C VAL A 62 2.85 -8.06 4.22
N PHE A 63 3.76 -7.09 4.22
CA PHE A 63 4.33 -6.52 5.44
C PHE A 63 4.53 -5.01 5.29
N ILE A 64 5.01 -4.39 6.37
CA ILE A 64 5.42 -2.98 6.36
C ILE A 64 6.94 -2.96 6.41
N ASP A 65 7.55 -2.32 5.42
CA ASP A 65 9.01 -2.25 5.32
C ASP A 65 9.62 -1.23 6.29
N GLU A 66 10.94 -1.12 6.27
CA GLU A 66 11.72 -0.20 7.10
C GLU A 66 11.43 1.29 6.83
N PHE A 67 10.80 1.62 5.70
CA PHE A 67 10.40 2.98 5.33
C PHE A 67 8.92 3.28 5.64
N GLY A 68 8.16 2.28 6.08
CA GLY A 68 6.73 2.40 6.38
C GLY A 68 5.83 2.23 5.15
N ASN A 69 6.35 1.66 4.07
CA ASN A 69 5.58 1.31 2.88
C ASN A 69 4.95 -0.09 3.03
N ILE A 70 3.91 -0.35 2.26
CA ILE A 70 3.30 -1.67 2.20
C ILE A 70 4.06 -2.50 1.16
N ALA A 71 4.66 -3.61 1.57
CA ALA A 71 5.63 -4.31 0.75
C ALA A 71 5.43 -5.82 0.69
N TRP A 72 6.04 -6.41 -0.35
CA TRP A 72 6.19 -7.84 -0.58
C TRP A 72 7.59 -8.10 -1.12
N ASP A 73 8.17 -9.22 -0.71
CA ASP A 73 9.37 -9.75 -1.35
C ASP A 73 8.95 -10.82 -2.39
N ILE A 74 9.44 -10.69 -3.62
CA ILE A 74 9.13 -11.59 -4.74
C ILE A 74 9.62 -12.99 -4.40
N ASP A 75 10.89 -13.11 -4.02
CA ASP A 75 11.50 -14.31 -3.49
C ASP A 75 11.93 -14.08 -2.02
N LYS A 76 11.43 -14.91 -1.12
CA LYS A 76 11.71 -14.83 0.32
C LYS A 76 13.14 -15.25 0.68
N ASP A 77 13.81 -15.98 -0.21
CA ASP A 77 15.16 -16.49 0.00
C ASP A 77 16.23 -15.49 -0.51
N VAL A 78 15.80 -14.35 -1.07
CA VAL A 78 16.65 -13.26 -1.56
C VAL A 78 16.58 -12.07 -0.59
N ASP A 79 17.74 -11.55 -0.18
CA ASP A 79 17.80 -10.35 0.68
C ASP A 79 17.50 -9.08 -0.12
N SER A 80 16.29 -8.55 0.07
CA SER A 80 15.81 -7.32 -0.58
C SER A 80 16.58 -6.05 -0.16
N ASN A 81 17.34 -6.07 0.93
CA ASN A 81 18.21 -4.93 1.29
C ASN A 81 19.43 -4.82 0.37
N ILE A 82 19.80 -5.93 -0.29
CA ILE A 82 20.90 -6.00 -1.25
C ILE A 82 20.34 -5.96 -2.67
N HIS A 83 19.28 -6.72 -2.92
CA HIS A 83 18.64 -6.87 -4.22
C HIS A 83 17.31 -6.11 -4.25
N TRP A 84 17.38 -4.80 -4.44
CA TRP A 84 16.22 -3.91 -4.42
C TRP A 84 15.10 -4.30 -5.39
N ASN A 85 15.43 -4.94 -6.52
CA ASN A 85 14.45 -5.41 -7.50
C ASN A 85 13.65 -6.64 -7.04
N ASN A 86 14.00 -7.23 -5.90
CA ASN A 86 13.23 -8.29 -5.25
C ASN A 86 12.03 -7.75 -4.46
N ARG A 87 12.03 -6.47 -4.08
CA ARG A 87 10.94 -5.87 -3.32
C ARG A 87 9.97 -5.13 -4.21
N ILE A 88 8.70 -5.33 -3.96
CA ILE A 88 7.59 -4.55 -4.51
C ILE A 88 6.97 -3.79 -3.34
N ASP A 89 6.79 -2.49 -3.49
CA ASP A 89 6.20 -1.65 -2.46
C ASP A 89 5.11 -0.71 -2.99
N LEU A 90 4.25 -0.29 -2.06
CA LEU A 90 3.25 0.74 -2.23
C LEU A 90 3.47 1.82 -1.17
N CYS A 91 3.56 3.07 -1.63
CA CYS A 91 3.67 4.21 -0.76
C CYS A 91 2.44 4.31 0.17
N SER A 92 2.68 4.41 1.49
CA SER A 92 1.63 4.48 2.50
C SER A 92 0.71 5.70 2.35
N ASP A 93 1.24 6.84 1.88
CA ASP A 93 0.43 8.02 1.56
C ASP A 93 -0.59 7.73 0.46
N SER A 94 -0.19 7.01 -0.59
CA SER A 94 -1.07 6.64 -1.71
C SER A 94 -2.17 5.69 -1.25
N VAL A 95 -1.79 4.66 -0.48
CA VAL A 95 -2.75 3.73 0.14
C VAL A 95 -3.75 4.50 1.01
N TYR A 96 -3.32 5.49 1.78
CA TYR A 96 -4.23 6.28 2.61
C TYR A 96 -5.20 7.13 1.78
N LEU A 97 -4.68 7.90 0.83
CA LEU A 97 -5.45 8.84 0.02
C LEU A 97 -6.49 8.13 -0.84
N GLU A 98 -6.20 6.93 -1.32
CA GLU A 98 -7.06 6.16 -2.22
C GLU A 98 -7.92 5.11 -1.51
N SER A 99 -7.57 4.73 -0.27
CA SER A 99 -8.41 3.84 0.53
C SER A 99 -9.71 4.51 0.96
N LYS A 100 -10.72 3.68 1.22
CA LYS A 100 -12.02 4.12 1.73
C LYS A 100 -12.16 3.72 3.19
N PRO A 101 -12.71 4.58 4.08
CA PRO A 101 -13.11 4.15 5.41
C PRO A 101 -14.06 2.95 5.29
N VAL A 102 -13.80 1.88 6.04
CA VAL A 102 -14.81 0.84 6.24
C VAL A 102 -15.78 1.43 7.25
N ASN A 103 -16.97 1.83 6.79
CA ASN A 103 -18.02 2.26 7.71
C ASN A 103 -18.29 1.09 8.66
N ALA A 104 -17.93 1.24 9.93
CA ALA A 104 -18.50 0.45 10.99
C ALA A 104 -20.01 0.77 10.96
N GLY A 105 -20.81 -0.20 10.51
CA GLY A 105 -22.26 -0.10 10.54
C GLY A 105 -22.79 0.11 11.95
#